data_AF-V6Z0D1-F1
#
_entry.id   AF-V6Z0D1-F1
#
_cell.length_a   1.000
_cell.length_b   1.000
_cell.length_c   1.000
_cell.angle_alpha   90.00
_cell.angle_beta   90.00
_cell.angle_gamma   90.00
#
_symmetry.space_group_name_H-M   'P 1'
#
loop_
_entity.id
_entity.type
_entity.pdbx_description
1 polymer ?
#
loop_
_entity_poly.entity_id
_entity_poly.type
_entity_poly.pdbx_seq_one_letter_code
_entity_poly.pdbx_strand_id
1 'polypeptide(L)'
;MTSDVDVKGQLLKAQKEWAYQKYWVMAHSQQHYNALRQLFKGNEWSSDKAETFQHLLAEAEQIEPTLQTLRTAYQHVWGYFKKIASSEERECYKHFDATLDNSHREMLVFLQSLTAKYHIPCLMQSRLLCEGL
;
A
#
# COMPACT_ATOMS: atom_id res chain seq x y z
N MET A 1 -26.57 -22.05 1.05
CA MET A 1 -26.60 -21.20 2.26
C MET A 1 -25.21 -21.22 2.85
N THR A 2 -24.37 -20.25 2.49
CA THR A 2 -23.06 -20.03 3.11
C THR A 2 -23.31 -19.63 4.57
N SER A 3 -22.62 -20.27 5.52
CA SER A 3 -22.80 -19.97 6.94
C SER A 3 -22.12 -18.63 7.29
N ASP A 4 -22.67 -17.91 8.28
CA ASP A 4 -22.11 -16.63 8.76
C ASP A 4 -20.64 -16.74 9.19
N VAL A 5 -20.24 -17.92 9.70
CA VAL A 5 -18.86 -18.22 10.10
C VAL A 5 -17.93 -18.26 8.90
N ASP A 6 -18.39 -18.76 7.75
CA ASP A 6 -17.60 -18.84 6.51
C ASP A 6 -17.39 -17.44 5.90
N VAL A 7 -18.44 -16.60 5.86
CA VAL A 7 -18.37 -15.22 5.33
C VAL A 7 -17.38 -14.37 6.14
N LYS A 8 -17.40 -14.48 7.47
CA LYS A 8 -16.44 -13.78 8.34
C LYS A 8 -15.00 -14.23 8.08
N GLY A 9 -14.78 -15.53 7.86
CA GLY A 9 -13.47 -16.07 7.50
C GLY A 9 -12.95 -15.53 6.17
N GLN A 10 -13.82 -15.44 5.16
CA GLN A 10 -13.49 -14.86 3.85
C GLN A 10 -13.14 -13.37 3.96
N LEU A 11 -13.92 -12.59 4.70
CA LEU A 11 -13.64 -11.18 4.94
C LEU A 11 -12.26 -10.97 5.57
N LEU A 12 -11.90 -11.75 6.60
CA LEU A 12 -10.61 -11.63 7.26
C LEU A 12 -9.44 -11.94 6.32
N LYS A 13 -9.59 -12.92 5.42
CA LYS A 13 -8.59 -13.22 4.38
C LYS A 13 -8.47 -12.04 3.41
N ALA A 14 -9.58 -11.52 2.93
CA ALA A 14 -9.60 -10.40 2.00
C ALA A 14 -9.03 -9.11 2.62
N GLN A 15 -9.29 -8.84 3.90
CA GLN A 15 -8.71 -7.70 4.62
C GLN A 15 -7.19 -7.82 4.77
N LYS A 16 -6.67 -9.02 5.01
CA LYS A 16 -5.22 -9.27 5.05
C LYS A 16 -4.58 -9.02 3.69
N GLU A 17 -5.19 -9.56 2.63
CA GLU A 17 -4.71 -9.33 1.27
C GLU A 17 -4.75 -7.85 0.90
N TRP A 18 -5.85 -7.17 1.23
CA TRP A 18 -5.94 -5.73 0.99
C TRP A 18 -4.90 -4.94 1.76
N ALA A 19 -4.66 -5.27 3.04
CA ALA A 19 -3.61 -4.63 3.83
C ALA A 19 -2.22 -4.83 3.21
N TYR A 20 -1.98 -6.03 2.64
CA TYR A 20 -0.76 -6.37 1.92
C TYR A 20 -0.59 -5.52 0.65
N GLN A 21 -1.63 -5.44 -0.18
CA GLN A 21 -1.58 -4.84 -1.52
C GLN A 21 -1.70 -3.31 -1.55
N LYS A 22 -2.36 -2.67 -0.56
CA LYS A 22 -2.87 -1.30 -0.71
C LYS A 22 -1.86 -0.24 -1.14
N TYR A 23 -0.61 -0.25 -0.66
CA TYR A 23 0.37 0.77 -1.07
C TYR A 23 0.97 0.48 -2.43
N TRP A 24 1.08 -0.80 -2.79
CA TRP A 24 1.44 -1.21 -4.13
C TRP A 24 0.35 -0.78 -5.12
N VAL A 25 -0.92 -1.06 -4.83
CA VAL A 25 -2.03 -0.55 -5.65
C VAL A 25 -2.04 0.98 -5.73
N MET A 26 -1.72 1.70 -4.65
CA MET A 26 -1.59 3.16 -4.68
C MET A 26 -0.47 3.63 -5.62
N ALA A 27 0.66 2.91 -5.66
CA ALA A 27 1.78 3.19 -6.55
C ALA A 27 1.43 2.97 -8.04
N HIS A 28 0.48 2.09 -8.33
CA HIS A 28 0.01 1.79 -9.68
C HIS A 28 -1.20 2.66 -10.09
N SER A 29 -2.18 2.85 -9.20
CA SER A 29 -3.38 3.64 -9.48
C SER A 29 -4.12 4.11 -8.22
N GLN A 30 -4.14 5.44 -8.03
CA GLN A 30 -4.92 6.07 -6.95
C GLN A 30 -6.43 5.81 -7.06
N GLN A 31 -6.95 5.66 -8.28
CA GLN A 31 -8.35 5.34 -8.54
C GLN A 31 -8.70 3.95 -7.98
N HIS A 32 -7.91 2.92 -8.31
CA HIS A 32 -8.13 1.55 -7.81
C HIS A 32 -7.94 1.47 -6.30
N TYR A 33 -6.95 2.17 -5.75
CA TYR A 33 -6.80 2.28 -4.29
C TYR A 33 -8.07 2.81 -3.62
N ASN A 34 -8.68 3.86 -4.18
CA ASN A 34 -9.91 4.45 -3.63
C ASN A 34 -11.11 3.51 -3.77
N ALA A 35 -11.24 2.84 -4.92
CA ALA A 35 -12.30 1.86 -5.15
C ALA A 35 -12.20 0.69 -4.16
N LEU A 36 -11.01 0.13 -3.98
CA LEU A 36 -10.73 -0.93 -3.01
C LEU A 36 -10.97 -0.46 -1.57
N ARG A 37 -10.48 0.72 -1.19
CA ARG A 37 -10.76 1.30 0.13
C ARG A 37 -12.26 1.43 0.40
N GLN A 38 -13.05 1.80 -0.61
CA GLN A 38 -14.49 1.89 -0.50
C GLN A 38 -15.17 0.51 -0.46
N LEU A 39 -14.66 -0.48 -1.20
CA LEU A 39 -15.17 -1.85 -1.22
C LEU A 39 -15.16 -2.49 0.18
N PHE A 40 -14.08 -2.26 0.94
CA PHE A 40 -13.90 -2.74 2.31
C PHE A 40 -14.60 -1.87 3.38
N LYS A 41 -15.21 -0.75 3.01
CA LYS A 41 -15.93 0.11 3.97
C LYS A 41 -17.12 -0.64 4.56
N GLY A 42 -17.28 -0.54 5.87
CA GLY A 42 -18.42 -1.14 6.59
C GLY A 42 -18.27 -2.63 6.91
N ASN A 43 -17.20 -3.29 6.44
CA ASN A 43 -16.92 -4.71 6.74
C ASN A 43 -18.04 -5.69 6.34
N GLU A 44 -18.90 -5.31 5.41
CA GLU A 44 -19.90 -6.19 4.80
C GLU A 44 -19.25 -6.94 3.65
N TRP A 45 -19.30 -8.28 3.67
CA TRP A 45 -18.64 -9.14 2.69
C TRP A 45 -19.63 -10.04 1.97
N SER A 46 -19.44 -10.22 0.67
CA SER A 46 -20.25 -11.07 -0.19
C SER A 46 -19.39 -11.69 -1.30
N SER A 47 -19.93 -12.68 -2.00
CA SER A 47 -19.30 -13.25 -3.21
C SER A 47 -18.98 -12.17 -4.24
N ASP A 48 -19.93 -11.27 -4.48
CA ASP A 48 -19.82 -10.25 -5.53
C ASP A 48 -18.73 -9.23 -5.18
N LYS A 49 -18.56 -8.91 -3.89
CA LYS A 49 -17.44 -8.08 -3.43
C LYS A 49 -16.11 -8.82 -3.54
N ALA A 50 -16.08 -10.13 -3.33
CA ALA A 50 -14.86 -10.92 -3.50
C ALA A 50 -14.43 -10.93 -4.98
N GLU A 51 -15.36 -11.11 -5.91
CA GLU A 51 -15.09 -11.02 -7.35
C GLU A 51 -14.62 -9.61 -7.74
N THR A 52 -15.33 -8.57 -7.30
CA THR A 52 -14.95 -7.17 -7.53
C THR A 52 -13.55 -6.87 -6.97
N PHE A 53 -13.20 -7.44 -5.81
CA PHE A 53 -11.89 -7.26 -5.20
C PHE A 53 -10.78 -7.82 -6.11
N GLN A 54 -10.95 -9.05 -6.60
CA GLN A 54 -9.97 -9.68 -7.48
C GLN A 54 -9.85 -8.96 -8.83
N HIS A 55 -10.98 -8.51 -9.39
CA HIS A 55 -10.99 -7.73 -10.63
C HIS A 55 -10.20 -6.43 -10.50
N LEU A 56 -10.46 -5.64 -9.46
CA LEU A 56 -9.76 -4.37 -9.22
C LEU A 56 -8.26 -4.55 -8.97
N LEU A 57 -7.84 -5.67 -8.35
CA LEU A 57 -6.42 -6.00 -8.20
C LEU A 57 -5.78 -6.33 -9.54
N ALA A 58 -6.44 -7.17 -10.35
CA ALA A 58 -5.95 -7.54 -11.67
C ALA A 58 -5.82 -6.32 -12.59
N GLU A 59 -6.79 -5.40 -12.57
CA GLU A 59 -6.72 -4.14 -13.32
C GLU A 59 -5.55 -3.27 -12.86
N ALA A 60 -5.34 -3.13 -11.55
CA ALA A 60 -4.20 -2.35 -11.02
C ALA A 60 -2.86 -2.95 -11.44
N GLU A 61 -2.76 -4.27 -11.57
CA GLU A 61 -1.53 -4.97 -11.97
C GLU A 61 -1.16 -4.80 -13.45
N GLN A 62 -2.11 -4.38 -14.29
CA GLN A 62 -1.82 -4.04 -15.69
C GLN A 62 -1.35 -2.58 -15.87
N ILE A 63 -1.33 -1.77 -14.81
CA ILE A 63 -0.97 -0.35 -14.88
C ILE A 63 0.45 -0.17 -14.39
N GLU A 64 1.36 0.31 -15.23
CA GLU A 64 2.72 0.64 -14.80
C GLU A 64 2.72 1.88 -13.88
N PRO A 65 3.50 1.87 -12.78
CA PRO A 65 3.68 3.04 -11.93
C PRO A 65 4.23 4.24 -12.71
N THR A 66 3.70 5.42 -12.39
CA THR A 66 4.24 6.70 -12.85
C THR A 66 4.98 7.38 -11.71
N LEU A 67 5.86 8.35 -12.01
CA LEU A 67 6.51 9.16 -10.97
C LEU A 67 5.48 9.84 -10.04
N GLN A 68 4.33 10.24 -10.57
CA GLN A 68 3.28 10.88 -9.78
C GLN A 68 2.62 9.91 -8.79
N THR A 69 2.29 8.70 -9.23
CA THR A 69 1.67 7.68 -8.37
C THR A 69 2.67 7.13 -7.36
N LEU A 70 3.94 6.95 -7.76
CA LEU A 70 5.04 6.61 -6.86
C LEU A 70 5.21 7.66 -5.76
N ARG A 71 5.30 8.95 -6.12
CA ARG A 71 5.40 10.04 -5.15
C ARG A 71 4.25 9.99 -4.15
N THR A 72 3.03 9.76 -4.63
CA THR A 72 1.84 9.66 -3.79
C THR A 72 1.94 8.51 -2.78
N ALA A 73 2.31 7.30 -3.24
CA ALA A 73 2.50 6.14 -2.39
C ALA A 73 3.61 6.35 -1.35
N TYR A 74 4.76 6.90 -1.77
CA TYR A 74 5.90 7.15 -0.89
C TYR A 74 5.61 8.24 0.15
N GLN A 75 4.90 9.30 -0.21
CA GLN A 75 4.44 10.32 0.75
C GLN A 75 3.48 9.74 1.78
N HIS A 76 2.60 8.83 1.37
CA HIS A 76 1.70 8.14 2.28
C HIS A 76 2.48 7.27 3.28
N VAL A 77 3.44 6.47 2.79
CA VAL A 77 4.33 5.66 3.64
C VAL A 77 5.17 6.53 4.57
N TRP A 78 5.71 7.64 4.08
CA TRP A 78 6.46 8.60 4.91
C TRP A 78 5.66 9.19 6.07
N GLY A 79 4.35 9.32 5.92
CA GLY A 79 3.45 9.76 6.98
C GLY A 79 3.59 8.97 8.28
N TYR A 80 3.96 7.69 8.21
CA TYR A 80 4.23 6.84 9.37
C TYR A 80 5.49 7.23 10.14
N PHE A 81 6.51 7.75 9.45
CA PHE A 81 7.81 8.09 10.02
C PHE A 81 7.93 9.56 10.41
N LYS A 82 7.14 10.46 9.79
CA LYS A 82 7.27 11.93 9.93
C LYS A 82 7.38 12.44 11.37
N LYS A 83 6.79 11.75 12.36
CA LYS A 83 6.84 12.15 13.78
C LYS A 83 8.01 11.54 14.57
N ILE A 84 8.58 10.43 14.10
CA ILE A 84 9.56 9.61 14.82
C ILE A 84 10.95 9.57 14.15
N ALA A 85 11.04 9.98 12.88
CA ALA A 85 12.28 10.06 12.12
C ALA A 85 13.26 11.08 12.74
N SER A 86 14.56 10.78 12.68
CA SER A 86 15.62 11.72 13.07
C SER A 86 15.67 12.93 12.13
N SER A 87 16.45 13.95 12.50
CA SER A 87 16.66 15.12 11.64
C SER A 87 17.31 14.71 10.31
N GLU A 88 18.31 13.84 10.37
CA GLU A 88 19.04 13.33 9.22
C GLU A 88 18.10 12.56 8.26
N GLU A 89 17.26 11.68 8.79
CA GLU A 89 16.30 10.91 7.99
C GLU A 89 15.24 11.81 7.31
N ARG A 90 14.83 12.89 7.98
CA ARG A 90 13.92 13.89 7.37
C ARG A 90 14.60 14.61 6.21
N GLU A 91 15.88 14.95 6.33
CA GLU A 91 16.63 15.57 5.24
C GLU A 91 16.88 14.59 4.09
N CYS A 92 17.24 13.33 4.38
CA CYS A 92 17.34 12.28 3.36
C CYS A 92 16.02 12.11 2.60
N TYR A 93 14.89 12.04 3.32
CA TYR A 93 13.57 11.96 2.70
C TYR A 93 13.29 13.14 1.77
N LYS A 94 13.51 14.39 2.25
CA LYS A 94 13.29 15.59 1.44
C LYS A 94 14.14 15.60 0.19
N HIS A 95 15.40 15.17 0.30
CA HIS A 95 16.30 15.06 -0.84
C HIS A 95 15.73 14.09 -1.88
N PHE A 96 15.38 12.86 -1.48
CA PHE A 96 14.82 11.87 -2.39
C PHE A 96 13.46 12.27 -2.98
N ASP A 97 12.59 12.94 -2.22
CA ASP A 97 11.31 13.44 -2.76
C ASP A 97 11.55 14.54 -3.80
N ALA A 98 12.54 15.41 -3.59
CA ALA A 98 12.90 16.47 -4.54
C ALA A 98 13.51 15.92 -5.84
N THR A 99 14.32 14.86 -5.76
CA THR A 99 15.02 14.23 -6.89
C THR A 99 14.37 12.93 -7.38
N LEU A 100 13.08 12.73 -7.07
CA LEU A 100 12.41 11.44 -7.22
C LEU A 100 12.47 10.88 -8.65
N ASP A 101 12.51 11.75 -9.66
CA ASP A 101 12.67 11.38 -11.05
C ASP A 101 13.91 10.49 -11.31
N ASN A 102 15.00 10.76 -10.59
CA ASN A 102 16.25 10.02 -10.68
C ASN A 102 16.49 9.09 -9.49
N SER A 103 15.75 9.25 -8.39
CA SER A 103 15.99 8.54 -7.13
C SER A 103 14.80 7.73 -6.61
N HIS A 104 13.85 7.35 -7.45
CA HIS A 104 12.64 6.64 -7.00
C HIS A 104 12.92 5.25 -6.42
N ARG A 105 14.01 4.58 -6.84
CA ARG A 105 14.42 3.28 -6.29
C ARG A 105 15.11 3.45 -4.94
N GLU A 106 15.96 4.46 -4.82
CA GLU A 106 16.66 4.84 -3.60
C GLU A 106 15.67 5.28 -2.52
N MET A 107 14.65 6.05 -2.90
CA MET A 107 13.54 6.41 -2.02
C MET A 107 12.82 5.16 -1.48
N LEU A 108 12.58 4.15 -2.33
CA LEU A 108 11.96 2.90 -1.89
C LEU A 108 12.84 2.17 -0.88
N VAL A 109 14.11 1.94 -1.21
CA VAL A 109 15.08 1.28 -0.31
C VAL A 109 15.20 2.03 1.01
N PHE A 110 15.22 3.36 0.97
CA PHE A 110 15.20 4.19 2.17
C PHE A 110 13.95 3.94 3.03
N LEU A 111 12.75 3.98 2.45
CA LEU A 111 11.51 3.70 3.19
C LEU A 111 11.44 2.25 3.72
N GLN A 112 12.00 1.27 3.01
CA GLN A 112 12.15 -0.11 3.50
C GLN A 112 13.07 -0.16 4.73
N SER A 113 14.20 0.55 4.70
CA SER A 113 15.12 0.63 5.84
C SER A 113 14.46 1.27 7.08
N LEU A 114 13.65 2.31 6.90
CA LEU A 114 12.91 2.95 7.98
C LEU A 114 11.83 2.00 8.54
N THR A 115 11.16 1.25 7.66
CA THR A 115 10.19 0.23 8.05
C THR A 115 10.82 -0.82 8.97
N ALA A 116 12.01 -1.31 8.61
CA ALA A 116 12.76 -2.25 9.44
C ALA A 116 13.26 -1.63 10.75
N LYS A 117 13.80 -0.41 10.70
CA LYS A 117 14.32 0.29 11.88
C LYS A 117 13.22 0.55 12.92
N TYR A 118 12.10 1.10 12.49
CA TYR A 118 11.00 1.53 13.37
C TYR A 118 9.96 0.45 13.63
N HIS A 119 10.10 -0.74 13.02
CA HIS A 119 9.21 -1.89 13.21
C HIS A 119 7.72 -1.55 13.06
N ILE A 120 7.36 -0.82 12.01
CA ILE A 120 5.97 -0.39 11.77
C ILE A 120 5.16 -1.60 11.28
N PRO A 121 4.27 -2.21 12.09
CA PRO A 121 3.75 -3.55 11.80
C PRO A 121 2.96 -3.64 10.50
N CYS A 122 2.18 -2.60 10.18
CA CYS A 122 1.38 -2.56 8.96
C CYS A 122 2.20 -2.32 7.69
N LEU A 123 3.41 -1.77 7.80
CA LEU A 123 4.32 -1.59 6.66
C LEU A 123 5.17 -2.84 6.44
N MET A 124 5.56 -3.54 7.52
CA MET A 124 6.30 -4.81 7.46
C MET A 124 5.52 -5.97 6.83
N GLN A 125 4.23 -5.78 6.59
CA GLN A 125 3.34 -6.74 5.94
C GLN A 125 2.80 -6.19 4.62
N SER A 126 3.46 -5.21 4.00
CA SER A 126 3.01 -4.64 2.73
C SER A 126 3.90 -5.07 1.59
N ARG A 127 3.28 -5.47 0.47
CA ARG A 127 3.95 -5.85 -0.79
C ARG A 127 5.01 -4.83 -1.20
N LEU A 128 4.64 -3.55 -1.26
CA LEU A 128 5.54 -2.49 -1.71
C LEU A 128 6.83 -2.42 -0.87
N LEU A 129 6.75 -2.62 0.45
CA LEU A 129 7.90 -2.49 1.33
C LEU A 129 8.66 -3.82 1.51
N CYS A 130 8.03 -4.96 1.24
CA CYS A 130 8.68 -6.27 1.36
C CYS A 130 9.28 -6.76 0.03
N GLU A 131 8.58 -6.52 -1.08
CA GLU A 131 8.90 -7.06 -2.41
C GLU A 131 9.28 -5.98 -3.42
N GLY A 132 8.78 -4.75 -3.23
CA GLY A 132 9.04 -3.63 -4.13
C GLY A 132 7.90 -3.38 -5.12
N LEU A 133 8.24 -2.78 -6.28
CA LEU A 133 7.32 -2.54 -7.39
C LEU A 133 7.23 -3.79 -8.27
#